data_AF-A0ABD7SFA2-F1
#
_entry.id   AF-A0ABD7SFA2-F1
#
_cell.length_a   1.000
_cell.length_b   1.000
_cell.length_c   1.000
_cell.angle_alpha   90.00
_cell.angle_beta   90.00
_cell.angle_gamma   90.00
#
_symmetry.space_group_name_H-M   'P 1'
#
loop_
_entity.id
_entity.type
_entity.pdbx_description
1 polymer ?
#
loop_
_entity_poly.entity_id
_entity_poly.type
_entity_poly.pdbx_seq_one_letter_code
_entity_poly.pdbx_strand_id
1 'polypeptide(L)'
;MAGRLATGFGLNIPQFEIAYVPPGLADLHPEGRDLGSGPVFASRVAPNANEIVFLEATRVPRDVRRDVIAFDWWIRNGDRSLTAKGGNPNLLWDAGNSELVVIDHNLAFDQDFDADAFLATHIFQAEFPALRADLVLMAEYAARMKATLELWDHAWRSVPDEWLFHDDEQTVSTDFDPTASAALLARCHTEDLWRLP
;
A
#
# COMPACT_ATOMS: atom_id res chain seq x y z
N MET A 1 -4.83 -7.12 1.33
CA MET A 1 -3.87 -7.38 2.43
C MET A 1 -3.10 -6.13 2.82
N ALA A 2 -2.30 -5.54 1.93
CA ALA A 2 -1.48 -4.36 2.24
C ALA A 2 -2.27 -3.17 2.82
N GLY A 3 -3.50 -2.92 2.35
CA GLY A 3 -4.39 -1.92 2.97
C GLY A 3 -4.64 -2.15 4.47
N ARG A 4 -4.79 -3.40 4.93
CA ARG A 4 -4.99 -3.69 6.36
C ARG A 4 -3.71 -3.44 7.16
N LEU A 5 -2.55 -3.75 6.58
CA LEU A 5 -1.26 -3.41 7.17
C LEU A 5 -1.08 -1.88 7.24
N ALA A 6 -1.48 -1.14 6.21
CA ALA A 6 -1.42 0.32 6.21
C ALA A 6 -2.30 0.91 7.32
N THR A 7 -3.51 0.36 7.54
CA THR A 7 -4.36 0.75 8.68
C THR A 7 -3.68 0.48 10.01
N GLY A 8 -3.14 -0.73 10.20
CA GLY A 8 -2.48 -1.14 11.45
C GLY A 8 -1.21 -0.34 11.73
N PHE A 9 -0.49 0.07 10.68
CA PHE A 9 0.66 0.95 10.75
C PHE A 9 0.30 2.41 11.08
N GLY A 10 -1.00 2.77 10.95
CA GLY A 10 -1.52 4.09 11.25
C GLY A 10 -1.50 5.08 10.08
N LEU A 11 -1.39 4.61 8.83
CA LEU A 11 -1.53 5.48 7.66
C LEU A 11 -3.00 5.91 7.51
N ASN A 12 -3.20 7.17 7.10
CA ASN A 12 -4.52 7.67 6.74
C ASN A 12 -4.94 7.09 5.39
N ILE A 13 -5.74 6.04 5.41
CA ILE A 13 -6.31 5.40 4.23
C ILE A 13 -7.84 5.47 4.33
N PRO A 14 -8.58 5.46 3.20
CA PRO A 14 -10.02 5.34 3.28
C PRO A 14 -10.42 3.99 3.90
N GLN A 15 -11.52 3.99 4.67
CA GLN A 15 -12.11 2.73 5.12
C GLN A 15 -12.44 1.87 3.91
N PHE A 16 -12.05 0.61 3.95
CA PHE A 16 -12.36 -0.35 2.90
C PHE A 16 -12.84 -1.67 3.49
N GLU A 17 -13.62 -2.40 2.70
CA GLU A 17 -14.12 -3.72 3.00
C GLU A 17 -14.17 -4.57 1.74
N ILE A 18 -14.32 -5.88 1.90
CA ILE A 18 -14.70 -6.77 0.80
C ILE A 18 -16.22 -6.76 0.75
N ALA A 19 -16.77 -6.24 -0.34
CA ALA A 19 -18.21 -6.27 -0.60
C ALA A 19 -18.54 -7.42 -1.56
N TYR A 20 -19.83 -7.70 -1.75
CA TYR A 20 -20.29 -8.70 -2.70
C TYR A 20 -21.26 -8.08 -3.71
N VAL A 21 -20.98 -8.27 -5.00
CA VAL A 21 -21.83 -7.82 -6.11
C VAL A 21 -22.61 -9.02 -6.64
N PRO A 22 -23.95 -9.06 -6.49
CA PRO A 22 -24.75 -10.13 -7.06
C PRO A 22 -24.64 -10.15 -8.60
N PRO A 23 -24.56 -11.32 -9.26
CA PRO A 23 -24.46 -11.41 -10.72
C PRO A 23 -25.57 -10.64 -11.46
N GLY A 24 -26.82 -10.76 -10.99
CA GLY A 24 -27.95 -10.04 -11.59
C GLY A 24 -27.85 -8.51 -11.45
N LEU A 25 -27.07 -7.98 -10.51
CA LEU A 25 -26.83 -6.54 -10.41
C LEU A 25 -25.84 -6.06 -11.49
N ALA A 26 -24.80 -6.85 -11.77
CA ALA A 26 -23.83 -6.55 -12.82
C ALA A 26 -24.50 -6.58 -14.22
N ASP A 27 -25.45 -7.49 -14.44
CA ASP A 27 -26.21 -7.57 -15.69
C ASP A 27 -27.13 -6.36 -15.92
N LEU A 28 -27.67 -5.78 -14.84
CA LEU A 28 -28.59 -4.63 -14.90
C LEU A 28 -27.86 -3.28 -15.07
N HIS A 29 -26.56 -3.24 -14.76
CA HIS A 29 -25.72 -2.03 -14.83
C HIS A 29 -24.49 -2.27 -15.71
N PRO A 30 -24.64 -2.21 -17.05
CA PRO A 30 -23.53 -2.45 -17.98
C PRO A 30 -22.34 -1.51 -17.78
N GLU A 31 -22.57 -0.30 -17.26
CA GLU A 31 -21.54 0.66 -16.89
C GLU A 31 -20.62 0.19 -15.75
N GLY A 32 -21.07 -0.76 -14.95
CA GLY A 32 -20.32 -1.38 -13.85
C GLY A 32 -19.74 -2.75 -14.22
N ARG A 33 -19.81 -3.17 -15.48
CA ARG A 33 -19.39 -4.52 -15.90
C ARG A 33 -17.93 -4.82 -15.58
N ASP A 34 -17.07 -3.79 -15.62
CA ASP A 34 -15.65 -3.91 -15.28
C ASP A 34 -15.40 -4.22 -13.80
N LEU A 35 -16.39 -3.98 -12.92
CA LEU A 35 -16.33 -4.39 -11.50
C LEU A 35 -16.58 -5.89 -11.32
N GLY A 36 -17.15 -6.56 -12.33
CA GLY A 36 -17.51 -7.97 -12.28
C GLY A 36 -18.64 -8.27 -11.29
N SER A 37 -18.78 -9.56 -10.97
CA SER A 37 -19.68 -10.05 -9.92
C SER A 37 -18.90 -10.89 -8.91
N GLY A 38 -19.47 -11.13 -7.73
CA GLY A 38 -18.76 -11.81 -6.65
C GLY A 38 -18.07 -10.82 -5.69
N PRO A 39 -16.99 -11.24 -5.01
CA PRO A 39 -16.30 -10.39 -4.05
C PRO A 39 -15.53 -9.26 -4.73
N VAL A 40 -15.75 -8.02 -4.28
CA VAL A 40 -15.10 -6.81 -4.80
C VAL A 40 -14.45 -6.00 -3.69
N PHE A 41 -13.40 -5.24 -4.03
CA PHE A 41 -12.81 -4.29 -3.11
C PHE A 41 -13.66 -3.01 -3.06
N ALA A 42 -14.28 -2.74 -1.92
CA ALA A 42 -15.08 -1.54 -1.71
C ALA A 42 -14.31 -0.56 -0.82
N SER A 43 -13.97 0.60 -1.36
CA SER A 43 -13.30 1.68 -0.62
C SER A 43 -14.22 2.89 -0.46
N ARG A 44 -14.22 3.51 0.72
CA ARG A 44 -14.95 4.73 0.97
C ARG A 44 -14.34 5.87 0.16
N VAL A 45 -15.18 6.63 -0.52
CA VAL A 45 -14.75 7.84 -1.25
C VAL A 45 -14.13 8.83 -0.26
N ALA A 46 -12.93 9.34 -0.57
CA ALA A 46 -12.33 10.46 0.13
C ALA A 46 -12.89 11.77 -0.46
N PRO A 47 -13.79 12.48 0.24
CA PRO A 47 -14.48 13.62 -0.34
C PRO A 47 -13.50 14.78 -0.55
N ASN A 48 -13.60 15.46 -1.70
CA ASN A 48 -12.80 16.65 -2.04
C ASN A 48 -11.28 16.43 -2.10
N ALA A 49 -10.82 15.18 -2.13
CA ALA A 49 -9.41 14.86 -2.33
C ALA A 49 -9.11 14.74 -3.83
N ASN A 50 -7.97 15.28 -4.26
CA ASN A 50 -7.46 15.11 -5.62
C ASN A 50 -6.14 14.36 -5.57
N GLU A 51 -5.69 13.79 -6.68
CA GLU A 51 -4.34 13.23 -6.75
C GLU A 51 -3.30 14.29 -6.34
N ILE A 52 -2.38 13.91 -5.46
CA ILE A 52 -1.38 14.83 -4.93
C ILE A 52 -0.44 15.31 -6.04
N VAL A 53 -0.20 16.61 -6.09
CA VAL A 53 0.81 17.17 -7.00
C VAL A 53 2.12 17.47 -6.27
N PHE A 54 3.21 17.64 -7.03
CA PHE A 54 4.56 17.85 -6.48
C PHE A 54 4.62 19.00 -5.45
N LEU A 55 3.90 20.10 -5.68
CA LEU A 55 3.87 21.23 -4.74
C LEU A 55 3.19 20.87 -3.41
N GLU A 56 2.13 20.06 -3.44
CA GLU A 56 1.40 19.64 -2.24
C GLU A 56 2.20 18.63 -1.43
N ALA A 57 2.97 17.76 -2.08
CA ALA A 57 3.90 16.84 -1.43
C ALA A 57 4.88 17.58 -0.49
N THR A 58 5.28 18.81 -0.84
CA THR A 58 6.14 19.64 0.00
C THR A 58 5.45 20.19 1.27
N ARG A 59 4.12 20.17 1.31
CA ARG A 59 3.28 20.63 2.44
C ARG A 59 2.91 19.51 3.41
N VAL A 60 3.02 18.25 2.99
CA VAL A 60 2.76 17.09 3.86
C VAL A 60 3.66 17.16 5.11
N PRO A 61 3.16 16.95 6.33
CA PRO A 61 4.02 16.93 7.52
C PRO A 61 5.14 15.88 7.41
N ARG A 62 6.33 16.20 7.94
CA ARG A 62 7.53 15.39 7.76
C ARG A 62 7.39 13.97 8.33
N ASP A 63 6.77 13.86 9.48
CA ASP A 63 6.39 12.61 10.13
C ASP A 63 5.49 11.76 9.23
N VAL A 64 4.46 12.35 8.61
CA VAL A 64 3.59 11.64 7.65
C VAL A 64 4.38 11.15 6.43
N ARG A 65 5.28 11.96 5.88
CA ARG A 65 6.16 11.55 4.75
C ARG A 65 7.02 10.35 5.12
N ARG A 66 7.59 10.37 6.33
CA ARG A 66 8.43 9.28 6.86
C ARG A 66 7.63 8.02 7.10
N ASP A 67 6.41 8.14 7.64
CA ASP A 67 5.51 7.02 7.85
C ASP A 67 5.21 6.31 6.53
N VAL A 68 4.89 7.06 5.47
CA VAL A 68 4.62 6.52 4.14
C VAL A 68 5.85 5.80 3.57
N ILE A 69 7.01 6.46 3.47
CA ILE A 69 8.18 5.82 2.86
C ILE A 69 8.71 4.64 3.69
N ALA A 70 8.64 4.69 5.02
CA ALA A 70 9.03 3.58 5.88
C ALA A 70 8.13 2.37 5.64
N PHE A 71 6.82 2.61 5.52
CA PHE A 71 5.83 1.57 5.24
C PHE A 71 6.03 0.96 3.85
N ASP A 72 6.11 1.78 2.80
CA ASP A 72 6.29 1.29 1.42
C ASP A 72 7.61 0.55 1.24
N TRP A 73 8.68 1.00 1.89
CA TRP A 73 9.96 0.28 1.93
C TRP A 73 9.84 -1.10 2.60
N TRP A 74 9.11 -1.17 3.73
CA TRP A 74 8.93 -2.42 4.47
C TRP A 74 8.17 -3.46 3.65
N ILE A 75 7.05 -3.06 3.05
CA ILE A 75 6.21 -3.95 2.25
C ILE A 75 6.68 -4.11 0.81
N ARG A 76 7.77 -3.43 0.40
CA ARG A 76 8.27 -3.38 -0.98
C ARG A 76 7.22 -2.91 -1.98
N ASN A 77 6.60 -1.76 -1.71
CA ASN A 77 5.69 -1.10 -2.64
C ASN A 77 6.46 -0.07 -3.47
N GLY A 78 6.80 -0.44 -4.71
CA GLY A 78 7.52 0.43 -5.66
C GLY A 78 6.65 1.51 -6.31
N ASP A 79 5.31 1.33 -6.30
CA ASP A 79 4.37 2.13 -7.09
C ASP A 79 3.87 3.37 -6.33
N ARG A 80 4.81 4.16 -5.81
CA ARG A 80 4.53 5.44 -5.15
C ARG A 80 5.50 6.53 -5.60
N SER A 81 5.50 6.77 -6.91
CA SER A 81 6.48 7.62 -7.57
C SER A 81 5.95 9.02 -7.86
N LEU A 82 6.77 10.04 -7.62
CA LEU A 82 6.47 11.40 -8.09
C LEU A 82 7.75 12.21 -8.23
N THR A 83 8.06 12.60 -9.46
CA THR A 83 9.23 13.42 -9.78
C THR A 83 8.82 14.72 -10.48
N ALA A 84 9.78 15.59 -10.77
CA ALA A 84 9.54 16.77 -11.59
C ALA A 84 9.02 16.45 -13.01
N LYS A 85 9.16 15.20 -13.48
CA LYS A 85 8.66 14.73 -14.78
C LYS A 85 7.28 14.04 -14.69
N GLY A 86 6.67 14.01 -13.50
CA GLY A 86 5.49 13.21 -13.20
C GLY A 86 5.84 11.90 -12.50
N GLY A 87 4.84 11.04 -12.36
CA GLY A 87 4.91 9.74 -11.69
C GLY A 87 3.50 9.24 -11.39
N ASN A 88 3.42 8.12 -10.68
CA ASN A 88 2.18 7.57 -10.15
C ASN A 88 2.24 7.65 -8.61
N PRO A 89 1.72 8.74 -8.00
CA PRO A 89 1.86 8.92 -6.57
C PRO A 89 0.94 8.01 -5.77
N ASN A 90 -0.19 7.54 -6.33
CA ASN A 90 -1.19 6.75 -5.59
C ASN A 90 -1.55 7.35 -4.22
N LEU A 91 -1.60 8.68 -4.17
CA LEU A 91 -1.83 9.47 -2.97
C LEU A 91 -2.81 10.58 -3.33
N LEU A 92 -3.78 10.81 -2.46
CA LEU A 92 -4.70 11.93 -2.60
C LEU A 92 -4.38 13.01 -1.55
N TRP A 93 -4.64 14.25 -1.91
CA TRP A 93 -4.53 15.41 -1.05
C TRP A 93 -5.90 16.05 -0.84
N ASP A 94 -6.34 16.07 0.42
CA ASP A 94 -7.48 16.86 0.85
C ASP A 94 -7.00 18.27 1.20
N ALA A 95 -7.20 19.20 0.27
CA ALA A 95 -6.78 20.60 0.47
C ALA A 95 -7.54 21.31 1.60
N GLY A 96 -8.77 20.87 1.90
CA GLY A 96 -9.61 21.46 2.94
C GLY A 96 -9.09 21.16 4.34
N ASN A 97 -8.69 19.91 4.58
CA ASN A 97 -8.14 19.46 5.86
C ASN A 97 -6.61 19.49 5.91
N SER A 98 -5.94 19.69 4.76
CA SER A 98 -4.49 19.55 4.61
C SER A 98 -3.99 18.17 5.03
N GLU A 99 -4.72 17.14 4.60
CA GLU A 99 -4.44 15.74 4.93
C GLU A 99 -4.06 14.94 3.69
N LEU A 100 -3.08 14.06 3.89
CA LEU A 100 -2.70 13.06 2.91
C LEU A 100 -3.60 11.83 3.09
N VAL A 101 -4.16 11.32 2.00
CA VAL A 101 -4.90 10.05 1.98
C VAL A 101 -4.13 9.07 1.11
N VAL A 102 -3.71 7.96 1.71
CA VAL A 102 -2.94 6.92 1.03
C VAL A 102 -3.91 5.95 0.37
N ILE A 103 -3.70 5.69 -0.91
CA ILE A 103 -4.48 4.72 -1.66
C ILE A 103 -3.53 3.76 -2.39
N ASP A 104 -4.15 2.76 -3.00
CA ASP A 104 -3.56 1.78 -3.90
C ASP A 104 -2.26 1.11 -3.43
N HIS A 105 -2.40 -0.13 -2.97
CA HIS A 105 -1.29 -0.97 -2.53
C HIS A 105 -1.34 -2.34 -3.24
N ASN A 106 -1.86 -2.37 -4.47
CA ASN A 106 -2.01 -3.59 -5.25
C ASN A 106 -0.64 -4.19 -5.68
N LEU A 107 0.40 -3.36 -5.85
CA LEU A 107 1.76 -3.75 -6.22
C LEU A 107 2.71 -3.88 -5.01
N ALA A 108 2.17 -4.16 -3.82
CA ALA A 108 2.95 -4.48 -2.64
C ALA A 108 3.52 -5.92 -2.68
N PHE A 109 4.53 -6.17 -1.86
CA PHE A 109 5.21 -7.46 -1.69
C PHE A 109 6.00 -7.93 -2.91
N ASP A 110 6.46 -6.97 -3.72
CA ASP A 110 7.20 -7.22 -4.95
C ASP A 110 8.51 -7.99 -4.68
N GLN A 111 8.66 -9.15 -5.33
CA GLN A 111 9.85 -9.97 -5.24
C GLN A 111 11.00 -9.39 -6.08
N ASP A 112 10.66 -8.67 -7.16
CA ASP A 112 11.58 -8.03 -8.10
C ASP A 112 11.84 -6.55 -7.74
N PHE A 113 11.49 -6.14 -6.52
CA PHE A 113 11.63 -4.78 -6.02
C PHE A 113 13.04 -4.20 -6.23
N ASP A 114 13.10 -3.13 -7.01
CA ASP A 114 14.31 -2.36 -7.26
C ASP A 114 14.43 -1.22 -6.24
N ALA A 115 15.30 -1.40 -5.25
CA ALA A 115 15.54 -0.42 -4.19
C ALA A 115 16.16 0.88 -4.73
N ASP A 116 16.99 0.83 -5.76
CA ASP A 116 17.61 2.02 -6.35
C ASP A 116 16.56 2.84 -7.10
N ALA A 117 15.71 2.17 -7.89
CA ALA A 117 14.58 2.82 -8.55
C ALA A 117 13.59 3.41 -7.54
N PHE A 118 13.27 2.68 -6.47
CA PHE A 118 12.42 3.17 -5.39
C PHE A 118 13.00 4.46 -4.77
N LEU A 119 14.27 4.45 -4.35
CA LEU A 119 14.89 5.62 -3.72
C LEU A 119 15.12 6.77 -4.70
N ALA A 120 15.21 6.50 -6.00
CA ALA A 120 15.31 7.55 -7.02
C ALA A 120 13.97 8.23 -7.32
N THR A 121 12.84 7.53 -7.15
CA THR A 121 11.53 7.97 -7.69
C THR A 121 10.44 8.16 -6.65
N HIS A 122 10.56 7.55 -5.47
CA HIS A 122 9.54 7.62 -4.43
C HIS A 122 9.27 9.08 -4.03
N ILE A 123 8.00 9.46 -3.95
CA ILE A 123 7.56 10.85 -3.70
C ILE A 123 8.21 11.48 -2.44
N PHE A 124 8.49 10.66 -1.43
CA PHE A 124 9.12 11.08 -0.17
C PHE A 124 10.56 10.59 0.03
N GLN A 125 11.26 10.23 -1.06
CA GLN A 125 12.63 9.69 -0.99
C GLN A 125 13.60 10.53 -0.15
N ALA A 126 13.43 11.86 -0.14
CA ALA A 126 14.31 12.78 0.58
C ALA A 126 14.35 12.54 2.10
N GLU A 127 13.33 11.87 2.67
CA GLU A 127 13.30 11.55 4.10
C GLU A 127 14.10 10.29 4.45
N PHE A 128 14.35 9.40 3.48
CA PHE A 128 14.96 8.09 3.71
C PHE A 128 16.38 8.17 4.30
N PRO A 129 17.30 9.03 3.81
CA PRO A 129 18.64 9.12 4.37
C PRO A 129 18.64 9.53 5.84
N ALA A 130 17.78 10.47 6.22
CA ALA A 130 17.65 10.92 7.60
C ALA A 130 17.02 9.85 8.50
N LEU A 131 16.09 9.06 7.97
CA LEU A 131 15.51 7.92 8.67
C LEU A 131 16.58 6.86 8.96
N ARG A 132 17.37 6.47 7.96
CA ARG A 132 18.41 5.43 8.08
C ARG A 132 19.63 5.87 8.91
N ALA A 133 19.80 7.16 9.15
CA ALA A 133 20.88 7.69 9.98
C ALA A 133 20.51 7.76 11.48
N ASP A 134 19.25 7.53 11.83
CA ASP A 134 18.73 7.64 13.20
C ASP A 134 18.32 6.26 13.74
N LEU A 135 19.19 5.69 14.57
CA LEU A 135 18.97 4.36 15.16
C LEU A 135 17.73 4.30 16.05
N VAL A 136 17.34 5.40 16.69
CA VAL A 136 16.14 5.45 17.54
C VAL A 136 14.92 5.38 16.64
N LEU A 137 14.88 6.21 15.59
CA LEU A 137 13.77 6.23 14.64
C LEU A 137 13.62 4.90 13.88
N MET A 138 14.73 4.28 13.49
CA MET A 138 14.74 2.94 12.90
C MET A 138 14.14 1.89 13.84
N ALA A 139 14.48 1.95 15.13
CA ALA A 139 13.95 1.04 16.14
C ALA A 139 12.44 1.26 16.38
N GLU A 140 11.99 2.51 16.42
CA GLU A 140 10.57 2.87 16.55
C GLU A 140 9.74 2.35 15.37
N TYR A 141 10.21 2.55 14.14
CA TYR A 141 9.54 2.02 12.96
C TYR A 141 9.55 0.49 12.94
N ALA A 142 10.69 -0.16 13.24
CA ALA A 142 10.74 -1.61 13.32
C ALA A 142 9.76 -2.16 14.37
N ALA A 143 9.62 -1.51 15.53
CA ALA A 143 8.64 -1.90 16.54
C ALA A 143 7.19 -1.75 16.03
N ARG A 144 6.87 -0.65 15.35
CA ARG A 144 5.55 -0.43 14.73
C ARG A 144 5.24 -1.47 13.65
N MET A 145 6.21 -1.81 12.81
CA MET A 145 6.09 -2.84 11.77
C MET A 145 5.84 -4.22 12.39
N LYS A 146 6.57 -4.58 13.45
CA LYS A 146 6.37 -5.85 14.17
C LYS A 146 4.96 -5.97 14.74
N ALA A 147 4.47 -4.92 15.41
CA ALA A 147 3.10 -4.90 15.92
C ALA A 147 2.07 -4.99 14.78
N THR A 148 2.34 -4.32 13.66
CA THR A 148 1.47 -4.38 12.47
C THR A 148 1.48 -5.76 11.80
N LEU A 149 2.63 -6.44 11.80
CA LEU A 149 2.80 -7.77 11.21
C LEU A 149 1.89 -8.82 11.85
N GLU A 150 1.51 -8.65 13.12
CA GLU A 150 0.55 -9.52 13.81
C GLU A 150 -0.81 -9.59 13.09
N LEU A 151 -1.14 -8.60 12.25
CA LEU A 151 -2.36 -8.58 11.44
C LEU A 151 -2.28 -9.45 10.19
N TRP A 152 -1.09 -9.91 9.79
CA TRP A 152 -0.86 -10.61 8.51
C TRP A 152 -1.76 -11.83 8.34
N ASP A 153 -1.74 -12.75 9.31
CA ASP A 153 -2.51 -13.98 9.27
C ASP A 153 -4.01 -13.73 9.07
N HIS A 154 -4.54 -12.73 9.78
CA HIS A 154 -5.93 -12.34 9.65
C HIS A 154 -6.21 -11.68 8.29
N ALA A 155 -5.30 -10.80 7.83
CA ALA A 155 -5.43 -10.14 6.54
C ALA A 155 -5.42 -11.14 5.38
N TRP A 156 -4.54 -12.15 5.43
CA TRP A 156 -4.47 -13.22 4.46
C TRP A 156 -5.72 -14.11 4.48
N ARG A 157 -6.14 -14.59 5.66
CA ARG A 157 -7.38 -15.40 5.78
C ARG A 157 -8.65 -14.66 5.38
N SER A 158 -8.61 -13.33 5.28
CA SER A 158 -9.74 -12.53 4.82
C SER A 158 -9.81 -12.38 3.30
N VAL A 159 -8.80 -12.85 2.55
CA VAL A 159 -8.80 -12.82 1.09
C VAL A 159 -9.81 -13.84 0.57
N PRO A 160 -10.72 -13.46 -0.34
CA PRO A 160 -11.65 -14.39 -0.98
C PRO A 160 -10.90 -15.40 -1.84
N ASP A 161 -11.37 -16.64 -1.86
CA ASP A 161 -10.77 -17.71 -2.67
C ASP A 161 -10.78 -17.34 -4.16
N GLU A 162 -11.81 -16.61 -4.62
CA GLU A 162 -11.95 -16.12 -5.99
C GLU A 162 -10.78 -15.24 -6.43
N TRP A 163 -10.16 -14.48 -5.51
CA TRP A 163 -9.04 -13.60 -5.84
C TRP A 163 -7.70 -14.33 -5.98
N LEU A 164 -7.68 -15.63 -5.71
CA LEU A 164 -6.50 -16.47 -5.92
C LEU A 164 -6.37 -16.95 -7.38
N PHE A 165 -7.30 -16.54 -8.25
CA PHE A 165 -7.36 -16.91 -9.65
C PHE A 165 -7.55 -15.70 -10.56
N HIS A 166 -7.11 -15.81 -11.81
CA HIS A 166 -7.27 -14.79 -12.85
C HIS A 166 -8.61 -14.89 -13.60
N ASP A 167 -9.30 -16.03 -13.48
CA ASP A 167 -10.54 -16.37 -14.16
C ASP A 167 -11.63 -16.80 -13.18
N ASP A 168 -12.89 -16.55 -13.54
CA ASP A 168 -14.06 -16.88 -12.73
C ASP A 168 -14.23 -18.40 -12.54
N GLU A 169 -13.77 -19.20 -13.50
CA GLU A 169 -13.76 -20.66 -13.41
C GLU A 169 -12.73 -21.22 -12.42
N GLN A 170 -11.87 -20.37 -11.85
CA GLN A 170 -10.83 -20.71 -10.88
C GLN A 170 -9.84 -21.77 -11.41
N THR A 171 -9.43 -21.62 -12.67
CA THR A 171 -8.54 -22.59 -13.34
C THR A 171 -7.11 -22.08 -13.49
N VAL A 172 -6.90 -20.76 -13.46
CA VAL A 172 -5.62 -20.09 -13.61
C VAL A 172 -5.28 -19.36 -12.32
N SER A 173 -4.53 -20.01 -11.44
CA SER A 173 -4.10 -19.40 -10.18
C SER A 173 -3.19 -18.19 -10.40
N THR A 174 -3.27 -17.23 -9.48
CA THR A 174 -2.29 -16.15 -9.34
C THR A 174 -0.93 -16.71 -8.91
N ASP A 175 0.12 -15.92 -9.12
CA ASP A 175 1.49 -16.22 -8.69
C ASP A 175 1.79 -15.74 -7.26
N PHE A 176 0.76 -15.29 -6.52
CA PHE A 176 0.93 -14.76 -5.18
C PHE A 176 1.37 -15.83 -4.18
N ASP A 177 2.56 -15.66 -3.59
CA ASP A 177 3.07 -16.53 -2.52
C ASP A 177 2.89 -15.85 -1.14
N PRO A 178 1.92 -16.30 -0.31
CA PRO A 178 1.71 -15.75 1.02
C PRO A 178 2.86 -16.07 2.00
N THR A 179 3.58 -17.17 1.79
CA THR A 179 4.71 -17.55 2.66
C THR A 179 5.92 -16.67 2.37
N ALA A 180 6.24 -16.45 1.09
CA ALA A 180 7.30 -15.53 0.69
C ALA A 180 6.99 -14.10 1.11
N SER A 181 5.73 -13.65 0.95
CA SER A 181 5.27 -12.33 1.39
C SER A 181 5.41 -12.14 2.92
N ALA A 182 5.03 -13.15 3.71
CA ALA A 182 5.21 -13.11 5.16
C ALA A 182 6.70 -13.04 5.55
N ALA A 183 7.57 -13.82 4.89
CA ALA A 183 9.00 -13.81 5.13
C ALA A 183 9.64 -12.46 4.77
N LEU A 184 9.21 -11.83 3.67
CA LEU A 184 9.60 -10.48 3.28
C LEU A 184 9.24 -9.45 4.35
N LEU A 185 8.02 -9.53 4.90
CA LEU A 185 7.58 -8.64 5.97
C LEU A 185 8.31 -8.88 7.29
N ALA A 186 8.68 -10.14 7.59
CA ALA A 186 9.43 -10.51 8.79
C ALA A 186 10.84 -9.89 8.85
N ARG A 187 11.33 -9.27 7.76
CA ARG A 187 12.57 -8.46 7.77
C ARG A 187 12.55 -7.38 8.84
N CYS A 188 11.39 -6.90 9.30
CA CYS A 188 11.32 -5.96 10.43
C CYS A 188 11.91 -6.50 11.74
N HIS A 189 12.12 -7.82 11.86
CA HIS A 189 12.81 -8.45 12.98
C HIS A 189 14.33 -8.42 12.87
N THR A 190 14.89 -8.10 11.71
CA THR A 190 16.33 -8.10 11.46
C THR A 190 16.83 -6.70 11.07
N GLU A 191 18.15 -6.51 11.12
CA GLU A 191 18.77 -5.28 10.64
C GLU A 191 18.71 -5.14 9.11
N ASP A 192 18.44 -6.24 8.40
CA ASP A 192 18.38 -6.27 6.93
C ASP A 192 17.23 -5.42 6.38
N LEU A 193 16.23 -5.10 7.20
CA LEU A 193 15.17 -4.16 6.82
C LEU A 193 15.77 -2.87 6.26
N TRP A 194 16.82 -2.31 6.87
CA TRP A 194 17.33 -0.99 6.53
C TRP A 194 18.61 -1.01 5.67
N ARG A 195 19.07 -2.20 5.28
CA ARG A 195 20.25 -2.35 4.43
C ARG A 195 19.88 -2.02 2.98
N LEU A 196 20.69 -1.19 2.35
CA LEU A 196 20.65 -1.03 0.89
C LEU A 196 21.21 -2.31 0.24
N PRO A 197 20.74 -2.69 -0.95
CA PRO A 197 21.30 -3.81 -1.70
C PRO A 197 22.80 -3.66 -1.98
#